data_AF-A0AAV3WTW4-F1
#
_entry.id   AF-A0AAV3WTW4-F1
#
_cell.length_a   1.000
_cell.length_b   1.000
_cell.length_c   1.000
_cell.angle_alpha   90.00
_cell.angle_beta   90.00
_cell.angle_gamma   90.00
#
_symmetry.space_group_name_H-M   'P 1'
#
loop_
_entity.id
_entity.type
_entity.pdbx_description
1 polymer ?
#
loop_
_entity_poly.entity_id
_entity_poly.type
_entity_poly.pdbx_seq_one_letter_code
_entity_poly.pdbx_strand_id
1 'polypeptide(L)'
;MEWGVPNLTLDLIEGQDIQLEGMEETTFTPVKERSVSNVLTTGMWEVGTDIEPGNYTVTTTGEKSGKIMVYDAGEKLPAVMDPIDPDGELGAESLDVELKEGQTVIVSTSPELSFESK
;
A
#
# COMPACT_ATOMS: atom_id res chain seq x y z
N MET A 1 18.77 -12.80 6.28
CA MET A 1 17.98 -11.55 6.32
C MET A 1 17.16 -11.55 5.05
N GLU A 2 15.85 -11.72 5.16
CA GLU A 2 14.95 -11.82 4.01
C GLU A 2 14.56 -10.40 3.61
N TRP A 3 15.25 -9.88 2.60
CA TRP A 3 15.01 -8.55 2.04
C TRP A 3 13.84 -8.63 1.05
N GLY A 4 12.93 -7.66 1.11
CA GLY A 4 11.79 -7.55 0.20
C GLY A 4 10.46 -8.06 0.76
N VAL A 5 9.48 -8.10 -0.13
CA VAL A 5 8.11 -8.53 0.14
C VAL A 5 7.80 -9.76 -0.72
N PRO A 6 7.14 -10.80 -0.17
CA PRO A 6 6.96 -12.07 -0.87
C PRO A 6 5.92 -12.01 -1.99
N ASN A 7 5.03 -11.01 -1.95
CA ASN A 7 4.02 -10.76 -2.97
C ASN A 7 3.68 -9.27 -3.01
N LEU A 8 3.13 -8.84 -4.13
CA LEU A 8 2.52 -7.52 -4.28
C LEU A 8 1.33 -7.61 -5.23
N THR A 9 0.36 -6.71 -5.06
CA THR A 9 -0.82 -6.58 -5.93
C THR A 9 -0.73 -5.29 -6.75
N LEU A 10 -0.93 -5.37 -8.06
CA LEU A 10 -0.87 -4.20 -8.96
C LEU A 10 -2.10 -4.15 -9.85
N ASP A 11 -2.55 -2.93 -10.13
CA ASP A 11 -3.44 -2.66 -11.25
C ASP A 11 -2.58 -2.37 -12.49
N LEU A 12 -2.70 -3.22 -13.51
CA LEU A 12 -1.94 -3.12 -14.75
C LEU A 12 -2.82 -2.54 -15.84
N ILE A 13 -2.36 -1.46 -16.48
CA ILE A 13 -3.01 -0.89 -17.65
C ILE A 13 -2.43 -1.44 -18.95
N GLU A 14 -3.23 -1.48 -20.01
CA GLU A 14 -2.79 -1.92 -21.33
C GLU A 14 -1.60 -1.08 -21.82
N GLY A 15 -0.55 -1.77 -22.29
CA GLY A 15 0.68 -1.13 -22.78
C GLY A 15 1.67 -0.73 -21.69
N GLN A 16 1.41 -1.06 -20.41
CA GLN A 16 2.39 -0.87 -19.34
C GLN A 16 3.48 -1.95 -19.38
N ASP A 17 4.74 -1.51 -19.28
CA ASP A 17 5.89 -2.40 -19.13
C ASP A 17 6.16 -2.71 -17.66
N ILE A 18 6.48 -3.98 -17.37
CA ILE A 18 6.90 -4.43 -16.03
C ILE A 18 8.37 -4.85 -16.11
N GLN A 19 9.20 -4.23 -15.27
CA GLN A 19 10.60 -4.58 -15.12
C GLN A 19 10.79 -5.40 -13.85
N LEU A 20 11.35 -6.61 -14.00
CA LEU A 20 11.69 -7.51 -12.91
C LEU A 20 13.21 -7.61 -12.82
N GLU A 21 13.76 -7.32 -11.65
CA GLU A 21 15.21 -7.40 -11.40
C GLU A 21 15.48 -8.14 -10.10
N GLY A 22 16.54 -8.96 -10.10
CA GLY A 22 17.00 -9.65 -8.89
C GLY A 22 16.08 -10.79 -8.40
N MET A 23 15.10 -11.20 -9.20
CA MET A 23 14.18 -12.30 -8.87
C MET A 23 14.63 -13.60 -9.56
N GLU A 24 14.64 -14.71 -8.82
CA GLU A 24 14.92 -16.05 -9.37
C GLU A 24 13.71 -16.62 -10.13
N GLU A 25 12.50 -16.42 -9.58
CA GLU A 25 11.23 -16.86 -10.15
C GLU A 25 10.14 -15.81 -9.89
N THR A 26 9.19 -15.67 -10.82
CA THR A 26 8.04 -14.77 -10.67
C THR A 26 6.82 -15.38 -11.36
N THR A 27 5.66 -15.29 -10.70
CA THR A 27 4.38 -15.72 -11.26
C THR A 27 3.38 -14.57 -11.22
N PHE A 28 2.52 -14.52 -12.24
CA PHE A 28 1.44 -13.54 -12.33
C PHE A 28 0.12 -14.28 -12.22
N THR A 29 -0.65 -13.94 -11.19
CA THR A 29 -1.99 -14.50 -10.97
C THR A 29 -3.00 -13.35 -10.99
N PRO A 30 -3.97 -13.35 -11.91
CA PRO A 30 -5.02 -12.34 -11.90
C PRO A 30 -5.82 -12.38 -10.59
N VAL A 31 -5.99 -11.21 -9.96
CA VAL A 31 -6.92 -11.03 -8.85
C VAL A 31 -8.33 -11.14 -9.42
N LYS A 32 -9.10 -12.13 -8.95
CA LYS A 32 -10.47 -12.40 -9.46
C LYS A 32 -11.54 -11.59 -8.75
N GLU A 33 -11.32 -11.34 -7.46
CA GLU A 33 -12.24 -10.64 -6.57
C GLU A 33 -11.40 -9.76 -5.64
N ARG A 34 -11.85 -8.52 -5.45
CA ARG A 34 -11.32 -7.59 -4.46
C ARG A 34 -12.34 -7.46 -3.34
N SER A 35 -11.88 -7.21 -2.13
CA SER A 35 -12.74 -7.06 -0.96
C SER A 35 -12.18 -6.02 -0.02
N VAL A 36 -13.08 -5.25 0.56
CA VAL A 36 -12.77 -4.25 1.59
C VAL A 36 -12.02 -4.89 2.77
N SER A 37 -10.91 -4.27 3.15
CA SER A 37 -10.04 -4.64 4.26
C SER A 37 -9.40 -3.40 4.90
N ASN A 38 -9.28 -3.44 6.23
CA ASN A 38 -8.50 -2.45 6.98
C ASN A 38 -7.02 -2.87 7.14
N VAL A 39 -6.61 -3.94 6.46
CA VAL A 39 -5.21 -4.37 6.37
C VAL A 39 -4.87 -4.49 4.89
N LEU A 40 -3.91 -3.69 4.43
CA LEU A 40 -3.49 -3.62 3.03
C LEU A 40 -2.06 -4.12 2.90
N THR A 41 -1.83 -5.11 2.04
CA THR A 41 -0.48 -5.62 1.76
C THR A 41 0.29 -4.68 0.83
N THR A 42 1.58 -4.92 0.57
CA THR A 42 2.29 -4.17 -0.49
C THR A 42 1.53 -4.27 -1.81
N GLY A 43 1.28 -3.12 -2.44
CA GLY A 43 0.52 -3.07 -3.68
C GLY A 43 -0.21 -1.75 -3.90
N MET A 44 -1.14 -1.78 -4.85
CA MET A 44 -2.02 -0.67 -5.23
C MET A 44 -3.47 -1.01 -4.86
N TRP A 45 -4.11 -0.10 -4.13
CA TRP A 45 -5.45 -0.29 -3.56
C TRP A 45 -6.32 0.92 -3.88
N GLU A 46 -7.60 0.69 -4.12
CA GLU A 46 -8.58 1.72 -4.43
C GLU A 46 -9.53 1.92 -3.25
N VAL A 47 -9.66 3.17 -2.80
CA VAL A 47 -10.63 3.54 -1.76
C VAL A 47 -12.04 3.48 -2.34
N GLY A 48 -12.93 2.74 -1.67
CA GLY A 48 -14.27 2.37 -2.14
C GLY A 48 -14.37 0.92 -2.64
N THR A 49 -13.23 0.32 -3.02
CA THR A 49 -13.16 -1.08 -3.51
C THR A 49 -12.40 -1.99 -2.54
N ASP A 50 -11.23 -1.56 -2.06
CA ASP A 50 -10.35 -2.34 -1.18
C ASP A 50 -10.33 -1.87 0.26
N ILE A 51 -10.75 -0.64 0.52
CA ILE A 51 -10.87 -0.05 1.84
C ILE A 51 -11.97 1.01 1.79
N GLU A 52 -12.78 1.12 2.84
CA GLU A 52 -13.83 2.13 2.90
C GLU A 52 -13.23 3.55 2.97
N PRO A 53 -13.92 4.58 2.44
CA PRO A 53 -13.59 5.97 2.76
C PRO A 53 -13.72 6.23 4.26
N GLY A 54 -12.81 7.02 4.83
CA GLY A 54 -12.82 7.29 6.26
C GLY A 54 -11.55 7.94 6.78
N ASN A 55 -11.54 8.19 8.10
CA ASN A 55 -10.35 8.65 8.80
C ASN A 55 -9.71 7.47 9.51
N TYR A 56 -8.39 7.32 9.35
CA TYR A 56 -7.65 6.17 9.84
C TYR A 56 -6.37 6.60 10.56
N THR A 57 -5.98 5.84 11.56
CA THR A 57 -4.58 5.78 12.02
C THR A 57 -3.91 4.58 11.36
N VAL A 58 -2.84 4.84 10.62
CA VAL A 58 -2.07 3.85 9.86
C VAL A 58 -0.84 3.45 10.65
N THR A 59 -0.59 2.15 10.77
CA THR A 59 0.59 1.56 11.40
C THR A 59 1.13 0.39 10.58
N THR A 60 2.40 0.04 10.77
CA THR A 60 2.97 -1.21 10.26
C THR A 60 2.49 -2.39 11.10
N THR A 61 2.26 -3.55 10.48
CA THR A 61 2.12 -4.79 11.24
C THR A 61 3.50 -5.46 11.38
N GLY A 62 3.95 -5.63 12.63
CA GLY A 62 5.28 -6.18 12.92
C GLY A 62 6.41 -5.14 12.90
N GLU A 63 7.64 -5.64 12.72
CA GLU A 63 8.89 -4.89 12.95
C GLU A 63 9.46 -4.23 11.68
N LYS A 64 8.81 -4.37 10.52
CA LYS A 64 9.31 -3.82 9.25
C LYS A 64 8.71 -2.45 9.00
N SER A 65 9.55 -1.50 8.59
CA SER A 65 9.10 -0.20 8.10
C SER A 65 8.38 -0.29 6.77
N GLY A 66 7.41 0.61 6.59
CA GLY A 66 6.58 0.73 5.41
C GLY A 66 6.64 2.14 4.83
N LYS A 67 6.07 2.29 3.65
CA LYS A 67 5.73 3.61 3.10
C LYS A 67 4.34 3.56 2.53
N ILE A 68 3.54 4.55 2.92
CA ILE A 68 2.21 4.81 2.33
C ILE A 68 2.30 5.98 1.37
N MET A 69 1.63 5.85 0.23
CA MET A 69 1.35 6.96 -0.67
C MET A 69 -0.13 6.99 -0.98
N VAL A 70 -0.75 8.16 -0.93
CA VAL A 70 -2.15 8.35 -1.31
C VAL A 70 -2.23 9.34 -2.46
N TYR A 71 -2.88 8.95 -3.55
CA TYR A 71 -3.07 9.77 -4.73
C TYR A 71 -4.55 10.12 -4.88
N ASP A 72 -4.82 11.40 -5.14
CA ASP A 72 -6.13 11.82 -5.61
C ASP A 72 -6.38 11.32 -7.03
N ALA A 73 -7.65 11.07 -7.37
CA ALA A 73 -8.04 10.51 -8.66
C ALA A 73 -7.51 11.37 -9.82
N GLY A 74 -6.70 10.76 -10.69
CA GLY A 74 -6.11 11.41 -11.87
C GLY A 74 -4.86 12.26 -11.60
N GLU A 75 -4.44 12.41 -10.34
CA GLU A 75 -3.25 13.16 -9.97
C GLU A 75 -1.98 12.33 -10.10
N LYS A 76 -0.88 12.99 -10.49
CA LYS A 76 0.44 12.35 -10.68
C LYS A 76 1.33 12.42 -9.46
N LEU A 77 1.01 13.30 -8.52
CA LEU A 77 1.74 13.49 -7.28
C LEU A 77 0.88 13.00 -6.12
N PRO A 78 1.49 12.34 -5.12
CA PRO A 78 0.75 11.90 -3.96
C PRO A 78 0.38 13.08 -3.06
N ALA A 79 -0.83 13.05 -2.52
CA ALA A 79 -1.29 13.95 -1.46
C ALA A 79 -0.66 13.59 -0.10
N VAL A 80 -0.36 12.31 0.13
CA VAL A 80 0.34 11.78 1.31
C VAL A 80 1.50 10.93 0.83
N MET A 81 2.70 11.12 1.37
CA MET A 81 3.88 10.32 1.03
C MET A 81 4.82 10.26 2.22
N ASP A 82 4.57 9.32 3.13
CA ASP A 82 5.29 9.27 4.40
C ASP A 82 5.79 7.84 4.70
N PRO A 83 7.02 7.71 5.21
CA PRO A 83 7.47 6.46 5.80
C PRO A 83 6.80 6.24 7.15
N ILE A 84 6.41 4.99 7.41
CA ILE A 84 5.91 4.52 8.70
C ILE A 84 6.92 3.51 9.25
N ASP A 85 7.33 3.69 10.49
CA ASP A 85 8.38 2.88 11.11
C ASP A 85 7.99 2.59 12.56
N PRO A 86 7.85 1.32 12.98
CA PRO A 86 7.34 0.98 14.30
C PRO A 86 8.21 1.50 15.45
N ASP A 87 9.50 1.73 15.20
CA ASP A 87 10.46 2.28 16.16
C ASP A 87 10.66 3.79 16.03
N GLY A 88 10.04 4.43 15.02
CA GLY A 88 10.10 5.87 14.78
C GLY A 88 11.47 6.40 14.33
N GLU A 89 12.43 5.54 13.98
CA GLU A 89 13.78 5.94 13.58
C GLU A 89 13.85 6.42 12.13
N LEU A 90 13.08 5.79 11.24
CA LEU A 90 13.07 6.02 9.79
C LEU A 90 11.78 6.69 9.29
N GLY A 91 10.82 6.93 10.17
CA GLY A 91 9.51 7.48 9.83
C GLY A 91 8.65 7.72 11.06
N ALA A 92 7.36 7.97 10.84
CA ALA A 92 6.41 8.11 11.94
C ALA A 92 6.00 6.72 12.49
N GLU A 93 5.83 6.58 13.80
CA GLU A 93 5.28 5.35 14.40
C GLU A 93 3.85 5.04 13.92
N SER A 94 3.09 6.11 13.66
CA SER A 94 1.76 6.04 13.07
C SER A 94 1.47 7.30 12.26
N LEU A 95 0.51 7.21 11.34
CA LEU A 95 0.08 8.34 10.51
C LEU A 95 -1.44 8.44 10.50
N ASP A 96 -1.96 9.64 10.69
CA ASP A 96 -3.38 9.92 10.50
C ASP A 96 -3.64 10.28 9.04
N VAL A 97 -4.57 9.58 8.40
CA VAL A 97 -4.96 9.81 7.00
C VAL A 97 -6.47 9.90 6.85
N GLU A 98 -6.91 10.81 5.97
CA GLU A 98 -8.28 10.85 5.47
C GLU A 98 -8.29 10.20 4.08
N LEU A 99 -9.00 9.07 3.95
CA LEU A 99 -9.20 8.37 2.69
C LEU A 99 -10.55 8.76 2.09
N LYS A 100 -10.54 9.14 0.81
CA LYS A 100 -11.70 9.57 0.03
C LYS A 100 -11.93 8.60 -1.12
N GLU A 101 -13.20 8.37 -1.43
CA GLU A 101 -13.65 7.53 -2.55
C GLU A 101 -12.85 7.82 -3.83
N GLY A 102 -12.39 6.76 -4.49
CA GLY A 102 -11.65 6.84 -5.75
C GLY A 102 -10.18 7.24 -5.63
N GLN A 103 -9.67 7.46 -4.42
CA GLN A 103 -8.22 7.61 -4.21
C GLN A 103 -7.49 6.27 -4.41
N THR A 104 -6.23 6.35 -4.82
CA THR A 104 -5.33 5.20 -4.86
C THR A 104 -4.39 5.23 -3.66
N VAL A 105 -4.35 4.15 -2.89
CA VAL A 105 -3.40 3.90 -1.82
C VAL A 105 -2.32 2.95 -2.33
N ILE A 106 -1.05 3.36 -2.24
CA ILE A 106 0.10 2.50 -2.53
C ILE A 106 0.80 2.17 -1.23
N VAL A 107 0.93 0.88 -0.94
CA VAL A 107 1.75 0.35 0.16
C VAL A 107 3.03 -0.21 -0.41
N SER A 108 4.16 0.13 0.18
CA SER A 108 5.48 -0.37 -0.22
C SER A 108 6.36 -0.65 0.99
N THR A 109 7.42 -1.44 0.76
CA THR A 109 8.50 -1.83 1.70
C THR A 109 8.09 -2.68 2.92
N SER A 110 6.84 -2.60 3.37
CA SER A 110 6.26 -3.44 4.43
C SER A 110 5.39 -4.56 3.83
N PRO A 111 5.37 -5.77 4.41
CA PRO A 111 4.42 -6.82 4.01
C PRO A 111 2.97 -6.32 4.01
N GLU A 112 2.58 -5.53 5.01
CA GLU A 112 1.25 -4.93 5.12
C GLU A 112 1.23 -3.72 6.09
N LEU A 113 0.18 -2.90 5.97
CA LEU A 113 -0.16 -1.81 6.88
C LEU A 113 -1.57 -2.01 7.44
N SER A 114 -1.77 -1.65 8.71
CA SER A 114 -3.06 -1.66 9.39
C SER A 114 -3.67 -0.26 9.40
N PHE A 115 -4.97 -0.16 9.14
CA PHE A 115 -5.76 1.05 9.09
C PHE A 115 -6.84 0.98 10.17
N GLU A 116 -6.57 1.55 11.35
CA GLU A 116 -7.54 1.61 12.44
C GLU A 116 -8.47 2.82 12.25
N SER A 117 -9.78 2.57 12.10
CA SER A 117 -10.76 3.65 11.94
C SER A 117 -10.84 4.53 13.19
N LYS A 118 -10.99 5.85 12.97
CA LYS A 118 -11.22 6.84 14.02
C LYS A 118 -12.70 7.15 14.28
#